data_AF-A0ABC8WQ81-F1
#
_entry.id   AF-A0ABC8WQ81-F1
#
_cell.length_a   1.000
_cell.length_b   1.000
_cell.length_c   1.000
_cell.angle_alpha   90.00
_cell.angle_beta   90.00
_cell.angle_gamma   90.00
#
_symmetry.space_group_name_H-M   'P 1'
#
loop_
_entity.id
_entity.type
_entity.pdbx_description
1 polymer ?
#
loop_
_entity_poly.entity_id
_entity_poly.type
_entity_poly.pdbx_seq_one_letter_code
_entity_poly.pdbx_strand_id
1 'polypeptide(L)'
;MESNSTQNHVEDADRFSKLPDDILLDILGKGNMRACIRASFLSARWRHLPSLVPYISLQISDFLHSGNALDPVAINEAMSCMTKVARISLAAPGKKGIMKEISLRLLLSTNYLYDIGKIVCEAIDIGEVKSVELALPTVKFSLDCNEMDMLQHATDLICFFDATTTLFRHLSRIFLHNARFDELQMHHLLNSCKQLQHLMLNNCDTGDESVLKIDMPNSKISYLKLRSCRFERVEFLCLPKLSELHYELWYSFNAPFSFGLVPCLEELRLVCSMAHYQSGLSLSELLHGTKELHALTLDFQGEKVWMLPEGQNVYASFRNLSKLFMHGIYVRFGLLWTKTLLEAAPSLKTFGIKINNTMNSSRHLHLTRFQFGGFMAVKKHLQFVRAIMDYASSLDTILLEDKDFCEDCDAINSNRNCSSIGSMFPRNKCERDTIRSQLGVGVSCTTQIIFK
;
A
#
# COMPACT_ATOMS: atom_id res chain seq x y z
N MET A 1 70.91 16.21 -29.13
CA MET A 1 69.81 16.95 -29.76
C MET A 1 68.78 15.93 -30.21
N GLU A 2 68.02 15.32 -29.30
CA GLU A 2 67.03 15.93 -28.39
C GLU A 2 65.86 16.59 -29.13
N SER A 3 64.70 15.96 -29.01
CA SER A 3 63.40 16.63 -28.95
C SER A 3 62.41 15.68 -28.27
N ASN A 4 62.19 15.90 -26.97
CA ASN A 4 61.25 15.11 -26.17
C ASN A 4 59.82 15.29 -26.67
N SER A 5 59.06 14.20 -26.74
CA SER A 5 57.60 14.23 -26.58
C SER A 5 57.20 13.22 -25.51
N THR A 6 57.36 13.61 -24.25
CA THR A 6 56.77 12.93 -23.10
C THR A 6 55.25 12.94 -23.23
N GLN A 7 54.70 11.87 -23.82
CA GLN A 7 53.28 11.58 -23.72
C GLN A 7 52.97 11.22 -22.27
N ASN A 8 52.60 12.25 -21.50
CA ASN A 8 51.99 12.08 -20.19
C ASN A 8 50.73 11.24 -20.36
N HIS A 9 50.82 9.95 -20.02
CA HIS A 9 49.66 9.13 -19.75
C HIS A 9 48.95 9.77 -18.54
N VAL A 10 47.92 10.56 -18.82
CA VAL A 10 46.98 10.97 -17.79
C VAL A 10 46.23 9.69 -17.41
N GLU A 11 46.61 9.09 -16.29
CA GLU A 11 45.79 8.06 -15.66
C GLU A 11 44.38 8.65 -15.46
N ASP A 12 43.37 7.97 -16.00
CA ASP A 12 41.97 8.37 -15.85
C ASP A 12 41.54 8.07 -14.40
N ALA A 13 41.97 8.97 -13.51
CA ALA A 13 42.09 8.69 -12.10
C ALA A 13 40.72 8.61 -11.43
N ASP A 14 40.27 7.38 -11.20
CA ASP A 14 38.97 6.99 -10.62
C ASP A 14 38.42 8.06 -9.66
N ARG A 15 37.49 8.85 -10.20
CA ARG A 15 36.88 9.98 -9.51
C ARG A 15 35.86 9.52 -8.47
N PHE A 16 35.31 8.32 -8.61
CA PHE A 16 34.37 7.75 -7.65
C PHE A 16 35.10 7.27 -6.40
N SER A 17 36.26 6.61 -6.55
CA SER A 17 37.11 6.24 -5.40
C SER A 17 37.78 7.44 -4.70
N LYS A 18 37.52 8.68 -5.11
CA LYS A 18 37.88 9.92 -4.39
C LYS A 18 36.74 10.49 -3.52
N LEU A 19 35.50 10.04 -3.68
CA LEU A 19 34.37 10.50 -2.86
C LEU A 19 34.51 10.03 -1.40
N PRO A 20 34.00 10.78 -0.39
CA PRO A 20 33.86 10.31 0.99
C PRO A 20 33.00 9.04 1.14
N ASP A 21 33.28 8.21 2.16
CA ASP A 21 32.57 6.93 2.34
C ASP A 21 31.07 7.09 2.61
N ASP A 22 30.65 8.17 3.26
CA ASP A 22 29.25 8.53 3.50
C ASP A 22 28.48 8.79 2.19
N ILE A 23 29.11 9.47 1.21
CA ILE A 23 28.53 9.66 -0.12
C ILE A 23 28.48 8.33 -0.89
N LEU A 24 29.52 7.50 -0.77
CA LEU A 24 29.51 6.17 -1.39
C LEU A 24 28.41 5.27 -0.80
N LEU A 25 28.16 5.35 0.51
CA LEU A 25 27.08 4.61 1.17
C LEU A 25 25.69 5.11 0.77
N ASP A 26 25.47 6.42 0.58
CA ASP A 26 24.21 6.95 0.04
C ASP A 26 23.97 6.51 -1.42
N ILE A 27 25.01 6.49 -2.26
CA ILE A 27 24.91 5.97 -3.63
C ILE A 27 24.59 4.47 -3.63
N LEU A 28 25.27 3.67 -2.80
CA LEU A 28 25.07 2.23 -2.71
C LEU A 28 23.70 1.88 -2.11
N GLY A 29 23.23 2.63 -1.11
CA GLY A 29 21.93 2.46 -0.46
C GLY A 29 20.72 2.77 -1.35
N LYS A 30 20.92 3.44 -2.48
CA LYS A 30 19.90 3.65 -3.53
C LYS A 30 19.78 2.49 -4.52
N GLY A 31 20.74 1.56 -4.52
CA GLY A 31 20.72 0.34 -5.34
C GLY A 31 20.25 -0.89 -4.57
N ASN A 32 20.08 -2.02 -5.27
CA ASN A 32 19.87 -3.31 -4.60
C ASN A 32 21.18 -3.90 -4.06
N MET A 33 21.10 -4.79 -3.06
CA MET A 33 22.30 -5.36 -2.43
C MET A 33 23.15 -6.20 -3.40
N ARG A 34 22.55 -6.76 -4.47
CA ARG A 34 23.26 -7.44 -5.55
C ARG A 34 24.19 -6.49 -6.32
N ALA A 35 23.74 -5.27 -6.61
CA ALA A 35 24.55 -4.21 -7.21
C ALA A 35 25.60 -3.67 -6.21
N CYS A 36 25.23 -3.48 -4.93
CA CYS A 36 26.15 -3.03 -3.89
C CYS A 36 27.35 -3.98 -3.72
N ILE A 37 27.10 -5.29 -3.67
CA ILE A 37 28.17 -6.30 -3.59
C ILE A 37 28.97 -6.38 -4.89
N ARG A 38 28.35 -6.21 -6.08
CA ARG A 38 29.12 -6.11 -7.34
C ARG A 38 30.07 -4.91 -7.34
N ALA A 39 29.63 -3.76 -6.83
CA ALA A 39 30.45 -2.57 -6.70
C ALA A 39 31.62 -2.75 -5.71
N SER A 40 31.49 -3.63 -4.71
CA SER A 40 32.57 -3.92 -3.75
C SER A 40 33.79 -4.61 -4.37
N PHE A 41 33.66 -5.19 -5.57
CA PHE A 41 34.76 -5.75 -6.34
C PHE A 41 35.49 -4.72 -7.24
N LEU A 42 34.98 -3.49 -7.38
CA LEU A 42 35.58 -2.48 -8.26
C LEU A 42 36.93 -1.97 -7.75
N SER A 43 37.11 -1.86 -6.44
CA SER A 43 38.43 -1.56 -5.84
C SER A 43 38.52 -2.01 -4.38
N ALA A 44 39.74 -2.11 -3.86
CA ALA A 44 40.00 -2.50 -2.48
C ALA A 44 39.29 -1.59 -1.45
N ARG A 45 39.05 -0.31 -1.79
CA ARG A 45 38.31 0.63 -0.94
C ARG A 45 36.83 0.23 -0.81
N TRP A 46 36.20 -0.23 -1.88
CA TRP A 46 34.76 -0.51 -1.90
C TRP A 46 34.41 -1.84 -1.22
N ARG A 47 35.40 -2.72 -1.04
CA ARG A 47 35.25 -4.08 -0.49
C ARG A 47 34.52 -4.17 0.85
N HIS A 48 34.61 -3.12 1.68
CA HIS A 48 34.04 -3.09 3.03
C HIS A 48 32.75 -2.25 3.15
N LEU A 49 32.32 -1.59 2.07
CA LEU A 49 31.12 -0.74 2.09
C LEU A 49 29.80 -1.53 2.27
N PRO A 50 29.60 -2.74 1.69
CA PRO A 50 28.34 -3.48 1.86
C PRO A 50 27.95 -3.79 3.31
N SER A 51 28.92 -3.98 4.22
CA SER A 51 28.66 -4.24 5.64
C SER A 51 28.40 -2.98 6.46
N LEU A 52 28.58 -1.79 5.87
CA LEU A 52 28.32 -0.48 6.48
C LEU A 52 27.00 0.14 6.03
N VAL A 53 26.28 -0.47 5.09
CA VAL A 53 24.97 0.02 4.63
C VAL A 53 23.93 -0.14 5.75
N PRO A 54 23.21 0.93 6.16
CA PRO A 54 22.26 0.88 7.27
C PRO A 54 20.93 0.21 6.92
N TYR A 55 20.59 0.11 5.63
CA TYR A 55 19.36 -0.53 5.15
C TYR A 55 19.70 -1.67 4.17
N ILE A 56 19.37 -2.90 4.53
CA ILE A 56 19.67 -4.10 3.75
C ILE A 56 18.37 -4.66 3.17
N SER A 57 18.14 -4.43 1.88
CA SER A 57 17.02 -5.04 1.13
C SER A 57 17.48 -6.30 0.42
N LEU A 58 16.87 -7.44 0.77
CA LEU A 58 17.07 -8.75 0.13
C LEU A 58 15.74 -9.20 -0.46
N GLN A 59 15.60 -9.09 -1.78
CA GLN A 59 14.40 -9.50 -2.50
C GLN A 59 14.76 -10.57 -3.53
N ILE A 60 14.04 -11.69 -3.54
CA ILE A 60 14.30 -12.77 -4.51
C ILE A 60 14.22 -12.30 -5.97
N SER A 61 13.35 -11.32 -6.26
CA SER A 61 13.21 -10.65 -7.55
C SER A 61 14.49 -9.99 -8.07
N ASP A 62 15.40 -9.52 -7.20
CA ASP A 62 16.71 -8.97 -7.60
C ASP A 62 17.65 -10.02 -8.19
N PHE A 63 17.38 -11.30 -7.95
CA PHE A 63 18.21 -12.45 -8.33
C PHE A 63 17.63 -13.28 -9.47
N LEU A 64 16.30 -13.25 -9.66
CA LEU A 64 15.62 -13.88 -10.79
C LEU A 64 15.89 -13.12 -12.10
N HIS A 65 15.97 -13.86 -13.21
CA HIS A 65 16.09 -13.28 -14.56
C HIS A 65 14.72 -13.29 -15.25
N SER A 66 14.43 -12.28 -16.08
CA SER A 66 13.09 -11.92 -16.58
C SER A 66 12.43 -12.88 -17.59
N GLY A 67 12.83 -14.15 -17.60
CA GLY A 67 12.21 -15.23 -18.38
C GLY A 67 11.89 -16.49 -17.57
N ASN A 68 12.48 -16.67 -16.38
CA ASN A 68 12.46 -17.94 -15.63
C ASN A 68 11.89 -17.79 -14.19
N ALA A 69 11.03 -16.81 -13.93
CA ALA A 69 10.57 -16.47 -12.58
C ALA A 69 9.81 -17.58 -11.82
N LEU A 70 9.38 -18.64 -12.53
CA LEU A 70 8.63 -19.79 -12.00
C LEU A 70 9.41 -21.11 -12.07
N ASP A 71 10.65 -21.10 -12.58
CA ASP A 71 11.49 -22.30 -12.68
C ASP A 71 12.13 -22.65 -11.31
N PRO A 72 11.91 -23.86 -10.77
CA PRO A 72 12.54 -24.28 -9.51
C PRO A 72 14.07 -24.22 -9.53
N VAL A 73 14.73 -24.37 -10.68
CA VAL A 73 16.20 -24.26 -10.76
C VAL A 73 16.62 -22.80 -10.58
N ALA A 74 16.03 -21.88 -11.34
CA ALA A 74 16.27 -20.44 -11.20
C ALA A 74 15.95 -19.92 -9.79
N ILE A 75 14.88 -20.40 -9.14
CA ILE A 75 14.54 -20.07 -7.75
C ILE A 75 15.64 -20.54 -6.78
N ASN A 76 16.14 -21.78 -6.93
CA ASN A 76 17.22 -22.30 -6.10
C ASN A 76 18.54 -21.54 -6.28
N GLU A 77 18.91 -21.18 -7.51
CA GLU A 77 20.08 -20.35 -7.78
C GLU A 77 19.94 -18.94 -7.18
N ALA A 78 18.76 -18.32 -7.32
CA ALA A 78 18.45 -17.02 -6.75
C ALA A 78 18.55 -17.02 -5.22
N MET A 79 17.93 -18.00 -4.55
CA MET A 79 18.02 -18.16 -3.09
C MET A 79 19.46 -18.43 -2.64
N SER A 80 20.21 -19.30 -3.32
CA SER A 80 21.63 -19.56 -3.01
C SER A 80 22.50 -18.31 -3.15
N CYS A 81 22.24 -17.48 -4.16
CA CYS A 81 22.91 -16.19 -4.32
C CYS A 81 22.55 -15.23 -3.17
N MET A 82 21.25 -15.14 -2.83
CA MET A 82 20.76 -14.28 -1.76
C MET A 82 21.28 -14.70 -0.38
N THR A 83 21.43 -15.99 -0.06
CA THR A 83 22.07 -16.45 1.20
C THR A 83 23.54 -16.02 1.28
N LYS A 84 24.27 -16.01 0.16
CA LYS A 84 25.66 -15.49 0.10
C LYS A 84 25.69 -13.97 0.32
N VAL A 85 24.76 -13.23 -0.29
CA VAL A 85 24.60 -11.78 -0.11
C VAL A 85 24.25 -11.44 1.34
N ALA A 86 23.30 -12.16 1.96
CA ALA A 86 22.93 -12.00 3.36
C ALA A 86 24.15 -12.20 4.28
N ARG A 87 24.88 -13.31 4.08
CA ARG A 87 26.09 -13.60 4.86
C ARG A 87 27.15 -12.51 4.70
N ILE A 88 27.43 -12.00 3.49
CA ILE A 88 28.41 -10.92 3.28
C ILE A 88 27.97 -9.61 3.96
N SER A 89 26.68 -9.27 3.89
CA SER A 89 26.15 -7.99 4.42
C SER A 89 26.05 -7.96 5.94
N LEU A 90 25.97 -9.14 6.58
CA LEU A 90 25.73 -9.32 8.01
C LEU A 90 26.92 -9.91 8.78
N ALA A 91 27.93 -10.51 8.13
CA ALA A 91 29.04 -11.18 8.80
C ALA A 91 30.10 -10.26 9.44
N ALA A 92 30.07 -8.96 9.16
CA ALA A 92 30.97 -8.00 9.81
C ALA A 92 30.17 -7.07 10.73
N PRO A 93 30.58 -6.90 12.00
CA PRO A 93 30.02 -5.87 12.85
C PRO A 93 30.27 -4.52 12.18
N GLY A 94 29.23 -3.70 12.12
CA GLY A 94 29.24 -2.40 11.50
C GLY A 94 30.08 -1.41 12.30
N LYS A 95 30.01 -0.15 11.86
CA LYS A 95 30.59 0.96 12.62
C LYS A 95 29.81 1.07 13.95
N LYS A 96 30.50 0.85 15.09
CA LYS A 96 29.89 0.86 16.44
C LYS A 96 28.83 1.96 16.58
N GLY A 97 27.57 1.56 16.74
CA GLY A 97 26.43 2.45 16.98
C GLY A 97 25.44 2.61 15.83
N ILE A 98 25.74 2.14 14.61
CA ILE A 98 24.78 2.13 13.49
C ILE A 98 24.08 0.77 13.42
N MET A 99 22.89 0.67 14.03
CA MET A 99 22.04 -0.52 13.87
C MET A 99 21.35 -0.53 12.50
N LYS A 100 21.27 -1.71 11.90
CA LYS A 100 20.76 -1.96 10.55
C LYS A 100 19.26 -2.23 10.55
N GLU A 101 18.57 -1.80 9.51
CA GLU A 101 17.21 -2.19 9.20
C GLU A 101 17.24 -3.17 8.02
N ILE A 102 16.57 -4.31 8.14
CA ILE A 102 16.62 -5.39 7.14
C ILE A 102 15.23 -5.58 6.55
N SER A 103 15.11 -5.59 5.23
CA SER A 103 13.88 -5.95 4.52
C SER A 103 14.08 -7.24 3.73
N LEU A 104 13.33 -8.28 4.10
CA LEU A 104 13.38 -9.63 3.53
C LEU A 104 12.14 -9.91 2.68
N ARG A 105 12.30 -10.23 1.40
CA ARG A 105 11.20 -10.69 0.51
C ARG A 105 11.55 -12.06 -0.06
N LEU A 106 11.05 -13.12 0.58
CA LEU A 106 11.52 -14.50 0.45
C LEU A 106 10.38 -15.47 0.09
N LEU A 107 10.64 -16.48 -0.75
CA LEU A 107 9.69 -17.59 -0.98
C LEU A 107 9.83 -18.64 0.12
N LEU A 108 8.70 -19.15 0.61
CA LEU A 108 8.64 -20.07 1.76
C LEU A 108 9.14 -21.51 1.47
N SER A 109 9.32 -21.90 0.21
CA SER A 109 9.49 -23.31 -0.19
C SER A 109 10.95 -23.82 -0.23
N THR A 110 11.85 -23.37 0.67
CA THR A 110 13.28 -23.75 0.58
C THR A 110 14.02 -23.84 1.93
N ASN A 111 15.00 -24.75 2.01
CA ASN A 111 15.98 -24.81 3.11
C ASN A 111 16.72 -23.47 3.31
N TYR A 112 16.92 -22.70 2.23
CA TYR A 112 17.57 -21.39 2.26
C TYR A 112 16.84 -20.35 3.11
N LEU A 113 15.52 -20.51 3.31
CA LEU A 113 14.76 -19.64 4.21
C LEU A 113 15.28 -19.75 5.66
N TYR A 114 15.51 -20.98 6.13
CA TYR A 114 16.08 -21.25 7.45
C TYR A 114 17.52 -20.74 7.56
N ASP A 115 18.34 -20.91 6.52
CA ASP A 115 19.71 -20.36 6.48
C ASP A 115 19.72 -18.83 6.60
N ILE A 116 18.90 -18.13 5.80
CA ILE A 116 18.80 -16.66 5.82
C ILE A 116 18.24 -16.19 7.17
N GLY A 117 17.18 -16.83 7.66
CA GLY A 117 16.61 -16.54 8.97
C GLY A 117 17.64 -16.69 10.08
N LYS A 118 18.42 -17.76 10.09
CA LYS A 118 19.50 -17.98 11.07
C LYS A 118 20.57 -16.90 11.00
N ILE A 119 21.04 -16.50 9.81
CA ILE A 119 22.03 -15.41 9.65
C ILE A 119 21.48 -14.10 10.21
N VAL A 120 20.18 -13.82 10.03
CA VAL A 120 19.52 -12.64 10.58
C VAL A 120 19.36 -12.74 12.10
N CYS A 121 19.04 -13.91 12.66
CA CYS A 121 19.04 -14.15 14.10
C CYS A 121 20.43 -13.91 14.72
N GLU A 122 21.49 -14.47 14.12
CA GLU A 122 22.89 -14.25 14.54
C GLU A 122 23.25 -12.74 14.52
N ALA A 123 22.78 -11.99 13.52
CA ALA A 123 22.98 -10.53 13.43
C ALA A 123 22.15 -9.73 14.45
N ILE A 124 20.97 -10.21 14.84
CA ILE A 124 20.16 -9.65 15.93
C ILE A 124 20.85 -9.86 17.27
N ASP A 125 21.35 -11.06 17.54
CA ASP A 125 21.93 -11.44 18.84
C ASP A 125 23.24 -10.68 19.15
N ILE A 126 23.99 -10.27 18.12
CA ILE A 126 25.16 -9.37 18.26
C ILE A 126 24.80 -7.88 18.38
N GLY A 127 23.52 -7.51 18.31
CA GLY A 127 23.03 -6.14 18.44
C GLY A 127 23.21 -5.26 17.19
N GLU A 128 23.43 -5.86 16.02
CA GLU A 128 23.62 -5.14 14.75
C GLU A 128 22.30 -4.77 14.06
N VAL A 129 21.17 -5.34 14.47
CA VAL A 129 19.86 -5.19 13.79
C VAL A 129 18.85 -4.49 14.68
N LYS A 130 18.31 -3.37 14.21
CA LYS A 130 17.28 -2.57 14.88
C LYS A 130 15.88 -3.14 14.69
N SER A 131 15.55 -3.52 13.45
CA SER A 131 14.23 -4.00 13.06
C SER A 131 14.27 -4.76 11.75
N VAL A 132 13.35 -5.70 11.60
CA VAL A 132 13.19 -6.52 10.39
C VAL A 132 11.81 -6.26 9.77
N GLU A 133 11.78 -6.10 8.45
CA GLU A 133 10.58 -6.23 7.62
C GLU A 133 10.60 -7.61 6.94
N LEU A 134 9.48 -8.33 6.99
CA LEU A 134 9.37 -9.65 6.37
C LEU A 134 8.15 -9.71 5.46
N ALA A 135 8.37 -9.95 4.18
CA ALA A 135 7.33 -10.29 3.23
C ALA A 135 7.56 -11.72 2.71
N LEU A 136 6.51 -12.54 2.81
CA LEU A 136 6.51 -13.90 2.30
C LEU A 136 5.50 -13.97 1.15
N PRO A 137 5.91 -13.61 -0.09
CA PRO A 137 5.10 -13.85 -1.27
C PRO A 137 5.03 -15.36 -1.60
N THR A 138 4.01 -15.72 -2.34
CA THR A 138 3.85 -17.05 -2.95
C THR A 138 4.20 -17.01 -4.44
N VAL A 139 4.53 -18.18 -4.99
CA VAL A 139 4.79 -18.36 -6.43
C VAL A 139 3.50 -18.26 -7.26
N LYS A 140 2.37 -18.67 -6.69
CA LYS A 140 1.03 -18.59 -7.29
C LYS A 140 0.35 -17.27 -6.95
N PHE A 141 -0.38 -16.69 -7.89
CA PHE A 141 -1.32 -15.61 -7.58
C PHE A 141 -2.51 -16.14 -6.77
N SER A 142 -3.25 -15.27 -6.09
CA SER A 142 -4.34 -15.65 -5.18
C SER A 142 -5.50 -16.41 -5.84
N LEU A 143 -5.62 -16.36 -7.17
CA LEU A 143 -6.63 -17.09 -7.95
C LEU A 143 -6.20 -18.52 -8.30
N ASP A 144 -4.90 -18.80 -8.36
CA ASP A 144 -4.34 -20.11 -8.72
C ASP A 144 -4.00 -20.97 -7.49
N CYS A 145 -4.08 -20.37 -6.29
CA CYS A 145 -3.74 -20.99 -5.02
C CYS A 145 -4.98 -21.67 -4.42
N ASN A 146 -4.93 -23.00 -4.27
CA ASN A 146 -6.00 -23.78 -3.66
C ASN A 146 -5.83 -23.89 -2.13
N GLU A 147 -6.84 -24.42 -1.44
CA GLU A 147 -6.83 -24.56 0.02
C GLU A 147 -5.64 -25.37 0.55
N MET A 148 -5.25 -26.46 -0.14
CA MET A 148 -4.10 -27.28 0.25
C MET A 148 -2.77 -26.51 0.11
N ASP A 149 -2.62 -25.70 -0.93
CA ASP A 149 -1.48 -24.79 -1.07
C ASP A 149 -1.42 -23.81 0.12
N MET A 150 -2.57 -23.23 0.50
CA MET A 150 -2.67 -22.26 1.60
C MET A 150 -2.39 -22.88 2.99
N LEU A 151 -2.83 -24.12 3.22
CA LEU A 151 -2.55 -24.88 4.44
C LEU A 151 -1.08 -25.28 4.54
N GLN A 152 -0.47 -25.73 3.43
CA GLN A 152 0.96 -26.03 3.39
C GLN A 152 1.78 -24.77 3.64
N HIS A 153 1.41 -23.65 3.01
CA HIS A 153 2.11 -22.37 3.16
C HIS A 153 2.05 -21.84 4.61
N ALA A 154 0.90 -21.97 5.27
CA ALA A 154 0.77 -21.65 6.70
C ALA A 154 1.62 -22.59 7.57
N THR A 155 1.65 -23.88 7.27
CA THR A 155 2.48 -24.88 7.99
C THR A 155 3.97 -24.55 7.88
N ASP A 156 4.47 -24.30 6.66
CA ASP A 156 5.87 -23.92 6.40
C ASP A 156 6.25 -22.63 7.14
N LEU A 157 5.32 -21.67 7.20
CA LEU A 157 5.51 -20.40 7.92
C LEU A 157 5.62 -20.61 9.42
N ILE A 158 4.76 -21.43 10.02
CA ILE A 158 4.81 -21.73 11.46
C ILE A 158 6.12 -22.48 11.80
N CYS A 159 6.55 -23.46 10.99
CA CYS A 159 7.84 -24.11 11.17
C CYS A 159 9.02 -23.12 11.08
N PHE A 160 8.97 -22.16 10.15
CA PHE A 160 9.97 -21.09 10.05
C PHE A 160 9.94 -20.14 11.26
N PHE A 161 8.75 -19.78 11.74
CA PHE A 161 8.55 -18.97 12.94
C PHE A 161 9.16 -19.62 14.18
N ASP A 162 8.85 -20.90 14.42
CA ASP A 162 9.37 -21.65 15.58
C ASP A 162 10.90 -21.80 15.51
N ALA A 163 11.47 -21.96 14.30
CA ALA A 163 12.91 -22.00 14.10
C ALA A 163 13.62 -20.63 14.25
N THR A 164 12.90 -19.50 14.11
CA THR A 164 13.49 -18.15 14.04
C THR A 164 12.83 -17.12 14.97
N THR A 165 12.34 -17.55 16.13
CA THR A 165 11.59 -16.70 17.07
C THR A 165 12.26 -15.37 17.46
N THR A 166 13.60 -15.27 17.44
CA THR A 166 14.32 -14.00 17.69
C THR A 166 14.14 -12.98 16.56
N LEU A 167 14.06 -13.41 15.29
CA LEU A 167 13.71 -12.59 14.14
C LEU A 167 12.30 -12.02 14.31
N PHE A 168 11.31 -12.86 14.62
CA PHE A 168 9.92 -12.44 14.78
C PHE A 168 9.70 -11.44 15.93
N ARG A 169 10.48 -11.55 17.02
CA ARG A 169 10.47 -10.56 18.11
C ARG A 169 10.95 -9.16 17.69
N HIS A 170 11.73 -9.05 16.61
CA HIS A 170 12.26 -7.80 16.07
C HIS A 170 11.55 -7.33 14.78
N LEU A 171 10.46 -7.99 14.38
CA LEU A 171 9.66 -7.54 13.24
C LEU A 171 8.98 -6.21 13.54
N SER A 172 9.18 -5.24 12.65
CA SER A 172 8.43 -3.98 12.58
C SER A 172 7.33 -4.04 11.51
N ARG A 173 7.52 -4.82 10.44
CA ARG A 173 6.54 -5.03 9.36
C ARG A 173 6.44 -6.50 8.96
N ILE A 174 5.23 -7.01 8.77
CA ILE A 174 5.00 -8.35 8.21
C ILE A 174 3.93 -8.32 7.10
N PHE A 175 4.21 -9.00 5.99
CA PHE A 175 3.33 -9.13 4.82
C PHE A 175 3.12 -10.61 4.49
N LEU A 176 1.94 -11.13 4.81
CA LEU A 176 1.57 -12.53 4.60
C LEU A 176 0.62 -12.66 3.41
N HIS A 177 0.79 -13.75 2.65
CA HIS A 177 0.04 -14.03 1.43
C HIS A 177 -0.48 -15.46 1.46
N ASN A 178 -1.68 -15.72 0.94
CA ASN A 178 -2.15 -17.06 0.58
C ASN A 178 -1.94 -18.12 1.68
N ALA A 179 -2.46 -17.86 2.88
CA ALA A 179 -2.22 -18.71 4.06
C ALA A 179 -3.51 -18.96 4.87
N ARG A 180 -3.82 -20.23 5.12
CA ARG A 180 -4.95 -20.67 5.96
C ARG A 180 -4.41 -21.17 7.29
N PHE A 181 -4.58 -20.40 8.34
CA PHE A 181 -4.06 -20.71 9.67
C PHE A 181 -5.13 -21.37 10.55
N ASP A 182 -4.70 -22.07 11.60
CA ASP A 182 -5.57 -22.25 12.77
C ASP A 182 -5.67 -20.91 13.55
N GLU A 183 -6.79 -20.66 14.22
CA GLU A 183 -7.03 -19.43 15.01
C GLU A 183 -5.93 -19.23 16.07
N LEU A 184 -5.55 -20.29 16.78
CA LEU A 184 -4.51 -20.24 17.82
C LEU A 184 -3.13 -19.98 17.22
N GLN A 185 -2.84 -20.54 16.04
CA GLN A 185 -1.57 -20.31 15.32
C GLN A 185 -1.43 -18.84 14.90
N MET A 186 -2.49 -18.25 14.34
CA MET A 186 -2.52 -16.82 13.98
C MET A 186 -2.27 -15.94 15.21
N HIS A 187 -2.98 -16.20 16.32
CA HIS A 187 -2.78 -15.42 17.55
C HIS A 187 -1.39 -15.62 18.17
N HIS A 188 -0.83 -16.82 18.13
CA HIS A 188 0.53 -17.10 18.62
C HIS A 188 1.60 -16.34 17.83
N LEU A 189 1.49 -16.34 16.49
CA LEU A 189 2.36 -15.61 15.57
C LEU A 189 2.31 -14.10 15.86
N LEU A 190 1.12 -13.52 15.90
CA LEU A 190 0.93 -12.07 16.08
C LEU A 190 1.36 -11.60 17.48
N ASN A 191 0.99 -12.32 18.55
CA ASN A 191 1.35 -11.94 19.93
C ASN A 191 2.86 -12.05 20.21
N SER A 192 3.59 -12.86 19.45
CA SER A 192 5.04 -12.98 19.56
C SER A 192 5.79 -11.78 18.98
N CYS A 193 5.18 -11.03 18.05
CA CYS A 193 5.80 -9.93 17.31
C CYS A 193 5.70 -8.58 18.07
N LYS A 194 6.37 -8.47 19.23
CA LYS A 194 6.26 -7.34 20.17
C LYS A 194 6.62 -5.94 19.63
N GLN A 195 7.30 -5.85 18.49
CA GLN A 195 7.69 -4.58 17.84
C GLN A 195 6.86 -4.24 16.60
N LEU A 196 5.89 -5.10 16.24
CA LEU A 196 5.14 -5.02 14.99
C LEU A 196 4.31 -3.74 14.93
N GLN A 197 4.49 -2.98 13.85
CA GLN A 197 3.82 -1.70 13.58
C GLN A 197 2.94 -1.78 12.33
N HIS A 198 3.35 -2.56 11.32
CA HIS A 198 2.58 -2.76 10.10
C HIS A 198 2.30 -4.25 9.88
N LEU A 199 1.01 -4.60 9.81
CA LEU A 199 0.54 -5.94 9.48
C LEU A 199 -0.23 -5.88 8.15
N MET A 200 0.15 -6.70 7.19
CA MET A 200 -0.62 -6.92 5.96
C MET A 200 -0.92 -8.41 5.78
N LEU A 201 -2.20 -8.73 5.65
CA LEU A 201 -2.71 -10.05 5.28
C LEU A 201 -3.36 -9.96 3.90
N ASN A 202 -2.98 -10.85 2.99
CA ASN A 202 -3.49 -10.89 1.62
C ASN A 202 -3.93 -12.31 1.25
N ASN A 203 -5.22 -12.54 1.05
CA ASN A 203 -5.82 -13.86 0.86
C ASN A 203 -5.40 -14.83 1.99
N CYS A 204 -5.53 -14.36 3.24
CA CYS A 204 -5.37 -15.18 4.44
C CYS A 204 -6.72 -15.38 5.12
N ASP A 205 -6.92 -16.54 5.74
CA ASP A 205 -8.11 -16.89 6.51
C ASP A 205 -7.75 -17.81 7.69
N THR A 206 -8.73 -18.06 8.57
CA THR A 206 -8.62 -18.95 9.74
C THR A 206 -9.63 -20.10 9.67
N GLY A 207 -9.92 -20.57 8.44
CA GLY A 207 -11.01 -21.49 8.15
C GLY A 207 -12.22 -20.81 7.49
N ASP A 208 -13.10 -21.63 6.91
CA ASP A 208 -14.32 -21.16 6.25
C ASP A 208 -15.28 -20.53 7.26
N GLU A 209 -15.90 -19.42 6.88
CA GLU A 209 -16.83 -18.65 7.73
C GLU A 209 -16.23 -18.27 9.11
N SER A 210 -14.90 -18.17 9.21
CA SER A 210 -14.22 -17.89 10.48
C SER A 210 -14.32 -16.43 10.93
N VAL A 211 -14.40 -16.23 12.26
CA VAL A 211 -14.44 -14.90 12.90
C VAL A 211 -13.10 -14.61 13.56
N LEU A 212 -12.31 -13.69 13.00
CA LEU A 212 -10.98 -13.34 13.53
C LEU A 212 -11.08 -12.31 14.65
N LYS A 213 -10.65 -12.66 15.87
CA LYS A 213 -10.75 -11.82 17.08
C LYS A 213 -9.41 -11.19 17.48
N ILE A 214 -9.18 -9.94 17.09
CA ILE A 214 -7.92 -9.25 17.38
C ILE A 214 -8.00 -8.52 18.72
N ASP A 215 -7.60 -9.22 19.80
CA ASP A 215 -7.33 -8.66 21.12
C ASP A 215 -5.81 -8.60 21.38
N MET A 216 -5.20 -7.42 21.20
CA MET A 216 -3.76 -7.22 21.38
C MET A 216 -3.47 -5.90 22.11
N PRO A 217 -3.77 -5.79 23.42
CA PRO A 217 -3.70 -4.53 24.18
C PRO A 217 -2.28 -3.95 24.31
N ASN A 218 -1.24 -4.79 24.18
CA ASN A 218 0.16 -4.36 24.24
C ASN A 218 0.78 -4.13 22.85
N SER A 219 -0.01 -4.24 21.78
CA SER A 219 0.47 -4.14 20.40
C SER A 219 1.01 -2.75 20.07
N LYS A 220 1.95 -2.71 19.11
CA LYS A 220 2.44 -1.48 18.47
C LYS A 220 1.88 -1.29 17.06
N ILE A 221 0.97 -2.16 16.61
CA ILE A 221 0.35 -2.08 15.28
C ILE A 221 -0.36 -0.74 15.16
N SER A 222 0.13 0.08 14.22
CA SER A 222 -0.44 1.35 13.79
C SER A 222 -1.10 1.23 12.42
N TYR A 223 -0.59 0.33 11.57
CA TYR A 223 -1.13 0.05 10.24
C TYR A 223 -1.58 -1.40 10.12
N LEU A 224 -2.83 -1.60 9.72
CA LEU A 224 -3.37 -2.91 9.36
C LEU A 224 -3.99 -2.87 7.96
N LYS A 225 -3.55 -3.79 7.09
CA LYS A 225 -4.19 -4.05 5.80
C LYS A 225 -4.67 -5.50 5.69
N LEU A 226 -5.96 -5.66 5.39
CA LEU A 226 -6.59 -6.92 5.00
C LEU A 226 -6.99 -6.82 3.53
N ARG A 227 -6.59 -7.78 2.70
CA ARG A 227 -6.97 -7.85 1.28
C ARG A 227 -7.43 -9.26 0.93
N SER A 228 -8.60 -9.41 0.31
CA SER A 228 -9.12 -10.71 -0.16
C SER A 228 -9.22 -11.79 0.93
N CYS A 229 -9.32 -11.39 2.20
CA CYS A 229 -9.40 -12.31 3.34
C CYS A 229 -10.81 -12.90 3.50
N ARG A 230 -10.92 -14.21 3.68
CA ARG A 230 -12.20 -14.95 3.70
C ARG A 230 -12.80 -15.11 5.10
N PHE A 231 -12.72 -14.07 5.93
CA PHE A 231 -13.39 -14.06 7.23
C PHE A 231 -14.89 -13.81 7.06
N GLU A 232 -15.74 -14.45 7.88
CA GLU A 232 -17.13 -14.00 8.03
C GLU A 232 -17.15 -12.60 8.64
N ARG A 233 -16.29 -12.38 9.66
CA ARG A 233 -16.20 -11.12 10.41
C ARG A 233 -14.83 -10.94 11.06
N VAL A 234 -14.37 -9.71 11.21
CA VAL A 234 -13.15 -9.36 11.97
C VAL A 234 -13.51 -8.49 13.19
N GLU A 235 -13.24 -8.99 14.39
CA GLU A 235 -13.56 -8.30 15.64
C GLU A 235 -12.30 -7.65 16.23
N PHE A 236 -12.20 -6.33 16.11
CA PHE A 236 -11.10 -5.54 16.67
C PHE A 236 -11.36 -5.24 18.15
N LEU A 237 -11.22 -6.25 18.99
CA LEU A 237 -11.51 -6.17 20.43
C LEU A 237 -10.61 -5.14 21.13
N CYS A 238 -9.30 -5.17 20.88
CA CYS A 238 -8.37 -4.18 21.44
C CYS A 238 -7.13 -3.99 20.54
N LEU A 239 -7.01 -2.81 19.94
CA LEU A 239 -5.82 -2.36 19.21
C LEU A 239 -5.57 -0.88 19.51
N PRO A 240 -4.95 -0.54 20.66
CA PRO A 240 -4.94 0.83 21.17
C PRO A 240 -4.11 1.82 20.34
N LYS A 241 -3.25 1.35 19.44
CA LYS A 241 -2.35 2.17 18.61
C LYS A 241 -2.68 2.16 17.11
N LEU A 242 -3.72 1.43 16.70
CA LEU A 242 -4.14 1.36 15.30
C LEU A 242 -4.57 2.75 14.83
N SER A 243 -3.86 3.32 13.86
CA SER A 243 -4.13 4.62 13.25
C SER A 243 -4.67 4.49 11.83
N GLU A 244 -4.27 3.45 11.09
CA GLU A 244 -4.65 3.22 9.69
C GLU A 244 -5.19 1.79 9.52
N LEU A 245 -6.45 1.66 9.07
CA LEU A 245 -7.07 0.38 8.72
C LEU A 245 -7.50 0.37 7.25
N HIS A 246 -6.94 -0.54 6.48
CA HIS A 246 -7.32 -0.78 5.08
C HIS A 246 -7.97 -2.17 4.95
N TYR A 247 -9.23 -2.24 4.53
CA TYR A 247 -9.91 -3.50 4.21
C TYR A 247 -10.34 -3.49 2.74
N GLU A 248 -9.76 -4.40 1.96
CA GLU A 248 -10.02 -4.59 0.53
C GLU A 248 -10.62 -5.99 0.29
N LEU A 249 -11.68 -6.09 -0.52
CA LEU A 249 -12.25 -7.34 -1.03
C LEU A 249 -12.67 -8.34 0.08
N TRP A 250 -13.65 -7.97 0.92
CA TRP A 250 -14.20 -8.87 1.95
C TRP A 250 -15.37 -9.71 1.43
N TYR A 251 -15.58 -10.88 2.04
CA TYR A 251 -16.58 -11.88 1.60
C TYR A 251 -17.83 -12.00 2.50
N SER A 252 -17.87 -11.27 3.62
CA SER A 252 -18.94 -11.28 4.63
C SER A 252 -20.35 -11.05 4.07
N PHE A 253 -21.35 -11.78 4.58
CA PHE A 253 -22.78 -11.52 4.30
C PHE A 253 -23.32 -10.32 5.11
N ASN A 254 -22.76 -10.13 6.31
CA ASN A 254 -23.11 -9.12 7.30
C ASN A 254 -21.99 -8.06 7.40
N ALA A 255 -22.04 -7.20 8.42
CA ALA A 255 -20.98 -6.24 8.75
C ALA A 255 -19.58 -6.93 8.84
N PRO A 256 -18.63 -6.61 7.93
CA PRO A 256 -17.36 -7.36 7.81
C PRO A 256 -16.41 -7.20 9.00
N PHE A 257 -16.63 -6.21 9.86
CA PHE A 257 -15.85 -6.02 11.08
C PHE A 257 -16.66 -5.31 12.17
N SER A 258 -16.11 -5.26 13.38
CA SER A 258 -16.54 -4.35 14.43
C SER A 258 -15.39 -3.88 15.31
N PHE A 259 -15.56 -2.69 15.88
CA PHE A 259 -14.60 -2.07 16.76
C PHE A 259 -15.00 -2.18 18.24
N GLY A 260 -14.06 -2.64 19.06
CA GLY A 260 -14.05 -2.48 20.51
C GLY A 260 -13.19 -1.28 20.89
N LEU A 261 -11.97 -1.54 21.38
CA LEU A 261 -11.04 -0.52 21.86
C LEU A 261 -9.99 -0.14 20.80
N VAL A 262 -10.34 0.83 19.94
CA VAL A 262 -9.47 1.41 18.88
C VAL A 262 -9.45 2.96 18.94
N PRO A 263 -8.97 3.57 20.04
CA PRO A 263 -9.06 5.01 20.27
C PRO A 263 -8.30 5.88 19.26
N CYS A 264 -7.23 5.37 18.63
CA CYS A 264 -6.34 6.15 17.76
C CYS A 264 -6.64 6.02 16.26
N LEU A 265 -7.76 5.41 15.85
CA LEU A 265 -8.03 5.17 14.42
C LEU A 265 -8.32 6.47 13.68
N GLU A 266 -7.37 6.92 12.86
CA GLU A 266 -7.40 8.19 12.11
C GLU A 266 -7.82 8.01 10.64
N GLU A 267 -7.38 6.96 9.96
CA GLU A 267 -7.74 6.66 8.57
C GLU A 267 -8.35 5.26 8.41
N LEU A 268 -9.50 5.22 7.73
CA LEU A 268 -10.17 3.99 7.32
C LEU A 268 -10.35 3.96 5.80
N ARG A 269 -9.92 2.89 5.16
CA ARG A 269 -10.11 2.64 3.73
C ARG A 269 -10.84 1.33 3.52
N LEU A 270 -12.00 1.41 2.86
CA LEU A 270 -12.86 0.27 2.53
C LEU A 270 -12.99 0.17 1.01
N VAL A 271 -12.54 -0.94 0.42
CA VAL A 271 -12.58 -1.19 -1.04
C VAL A 271 -13.30 -2.51 -1.28
N CYS A 272 -14.49 -2.50 -1.87
CA CYS A 272 -15.20 -3.74 -2.19
C CYS A 272 -16.26 -3.56 -3.27
N SER A 273 -16.24 -4.47 -4.25
CA SER A 273 -17.38 -4.85 -5.10
C SER A 273 -18.37 -5.68 -4.28
N MET A 274 -19.62 -5.25 -4.17
CA MET A 274 -20.63 -6.02 -3.44
C MET A 274 -21.15 -7.18 -4.30
N ALA A 275 -20.93 -8.42 -3.84
CA ALA A 275 -21.54 -9.58 -4.45
C ALA A 275 -23.07 -9.51 -4.35
N HIS A 276 -23.79 -10.00 -5.37
CA HIS A 276 -25.23 -9.77 -5.56
C HIS A 276 -26.14 -10.20 -4.39
N TYR A 277 -25.64 -11.07 -3.51
CA TYR A 277 -26.34 -11.64 -2.34
C TYR A 277 -26.07 -10.92 -1.01
N GLN A 278 -25.11 -9.98 -0.94
CA GLN A 278 -24.84 -9.25 0.31
C GLN A 278 -25.92 -8.20 0.60
N SER A 279 -26.25 -8.06 1.88
CA SER A 279 -27.12 -7.00 2.37
C SER A 279 -26.40 -5.63 2.36
N GLY A 280 -27.15 -4.54 2.51
CA GLY A 280 -26.52 -3.23 2.63
C GLY A 280 -25.88 -3.06 4.01
N LEU A 281 -24.72 -2.39 4.05
CA LEU A 281 -23.96 -2.14 5.27
C LEU A 281 -24.35 -0.80 5.90
N SER A 282 -24.60 -0.80 7.21
CA SER A 282 -24.66 0.41 8.04
C SER A 282 -23.24 0.88 8.37
N LEU A 283 -22.91 2.12 8.02
CA LEU A 283 -21.69 2.77 8.49
C LEU A 283 -21.82 3.21 9.96
N SER A 284 -23.00 3.56 10.46
CA SER A 284 -23.13 3.93 11.87
C SER A 284 -22.87 2.74 12.82
N GLU A 285 -23.23 1.52 12.41
CA GLU A 285 -22.85 0.27 13.09
C GLU A 285 -21.37 -0.07 12.88
N LEU A 286 -20.85 -0.02 11.65
CA LEU A 286 -19.44 -0.36 11.36
C LEU A 286 -18.44 0.58 12.03
N LEU A 287 -18.77 1.86 12.17
CA LEU A 287 -17.92 2.89 12.76
C LEU A 287 -18.23 3.13 14.24
N HIS A 288 -19.09 2.33 14.85
CA HIS A 288 -19.43 2.44 16.26
C HIS A 288 -18.16 2.35 17.12
N GLY A 289 -18.02 3.25 18.10
CA GLY A 289 -16.85 3.32 18.98
C GLY A 289 -15.65 4.13 18.43
N THR A 290 -15.61 4.44 17.13
CA THR A 290 -14.56 5.32 16.57
C THR A 290 -14.82 6.79 16.92
N LYS A 291 -13.80 7.51 17.38
CA LYS A 291 -13.89 8.92 17.82
C LYS A 291 -12.95 9.87 17.08
N GLU A 292 -11.76 9.39 16.75
CA GLU A 292 -10.69 10.17 16.13
C GLU A 292 -10.57 9.93 14.62
N LEU A 293 -11.64 9.49 13.95
CA LEU A 293 -11.63 9.21 12.51
C LEU A 293 -11.56 10.51 11.70
N HIS A 294 -10.40 10.77 11.11
CA HIS A 294 -10.08 11.98 10.35
C HIS A 294 -10.15 11.79 8.84
N ALA A 295 -10.00 10.56 8.33
CA ALA A 295 -10.01 10.24 6.91
C ALA A 295 -10.80 8.95 6.63
N LEU A 296 -11.72 9.01 5.66
CA LEU A 296 -12.51 7.87 5.21
C LEU A 296 -12.41 7.74 3.68
N THR A 297 -11.99 6.58 3.20
CA THR A 297 -12.04 6.21 1.78
C THR A 297 -13.01 5.06 1.56
N LEU A 298 -13.99 5.24 0.67
CA LEU A 298 -14.96 4.22 0.27
C LEU A 298 -14.80 3.98 -1.24
N ASP A 299 -14.49 2.76 -1.66
CA ASP A 299 -14.42 2.37 -3.07
C ASP A 299 -15.40 1.22 -3.36
N PHE A 300 -16.40 1.50 -4.20
CA PHE A 300 -17.45 0.56 -4.58
C PHE A 300 -17.12 -0.25 -5.84
N GLN A 301 -15.90 -0.10 -6.38
CA GLN A 301 -15.31 -0.81 -7.53
C GLN A 301 -16.14 -0.81 -8.83
N GLY A 302 -17.14 0.04 -8.96
CA GLY A 302 -17.98 0.17 -10.15
C GLY A 302 -19.26 -0.66 -10.14
N GLU A 303 -19.57 -1.40 -9.07
CA GLU A 303 -20.68 -2.36 -9.07
C GLU A 303 -21.97 -1.86 -8.41
N LYS A 304 -22.05 -1.88 -7.07
CA LYS A 304 -23.23 -1.49 -6.29
C LYS A 304 -22.80 -0.71 -5.06
N VAL A 305 -23.44 0.43 -4.81
CA VAL A 305 -23.28 1.16 -3.54
C VAL A 305 -23.85 0.27 -2.44
N TRP A 306 -22.96 -0.31 -1.64
CA TRP A 306 -23.33 -1.22 -0.56
C TRP A 306 -23.72 -0.52 0.74
N MET A 307 -23.50 0.79 0.83
CA MET A 307 -23.88 1.57 2.00
C MET A 307 -25.40 1.78 2.08
N LEU A 308 -25.98 1.58 3.26
CA LEU A 308 -27.38 1.95 3.54
C LEU A 308 -27.57 3.47 3.68
N PRO A 309 -28.74 4.02 3.30
CA PRO A 309 -29.06 5.42 3.54
C PRO A 309 -29.46 5.65 5.00
N GLU A 310 -28.52 6.14 5.81
CA GLU A 310 -28.67 6.25 7.27
C GLU A 310 -29.04 7.65 7.80
N GLY A 311 -29.09 8.65 6.92
CA GLY A 311 -29.43 10.02 7.30
C GLY A 311 -28.50 10.58 8.38
N GLN A 312 -29.05 10.94 9.54
CA GLN A 312 -28.30 11.54 10.65
C GLN A 312 -27.56 10.53 11.54
N ASN A 313 -27.79 9.21 11.41
CA ASN A 313 -27.19 8.22 12.33
C ASN A 313 -25.66 8.16 12.23
N VAL A 314 -25.09 8.51 11.07
CA VAL A 314 -23.63 8.59 10.85
C VAL A 314 -22.97 9.85 11.45
N TYR A 315 -23.75 10.83 11.94
CA TYR A 315 -23.24 12.12 12.45
C TYR A 315 -22.24 11.94 13.61
N ALA A 316 -22.48 10.97 14.49
CA ALA A 316 -21.58 10.69 15.61
C ALA A 316 -20.17 10.29 15.14
N SER A 317 -20.10 9.41 14.15
CA SER A 317 -18.83 8.88 13.60
C SER A 317 -18.14 9.87 12.65
N PHE A 318 -18.88 10.79 12.02
CA PHE A 318 -18.36 11.73 11.02
C PHE A 318 -17.99 13.11 11.58
N ARG A 319 -18.25 13.36 12.87
CA ARG A 319 -18.03 14.67 13.52
C ARG A 319 -16.62 15.24 13.32
N ASN A 320 -15.59 14.41 13.39
CA ASN A 320 -14.18 14.80 13.27
C ASN A 320 -13.60 14.54 11.85
N LEU A 321 -14.42 14.05 10.92
CA LEU A 321 -13.98 13.64 9.59
C LEU A 321 -13.52 14.85 8.78
N SER A 322 -12.25 14.85 8.37
CA SER A 322 -11.59 15.94 7.65
C SER A 322 -11.37 15.64 6.17
N LYS A 323 -11.29 14.36 5.79
CA LYS A 323 -11.14 13.87 4.41
C LYS A 323 -12.17 12.77 4.13
N LEU A 324 -12.87 12.87 3.01
CA LEU A 324 -13.78 11.85 2.51
C LEU A 324 -13.51 11.60 1.02
N PHE A 325 -13.13 10.38 0.68
CA PHE A 325 -12.88 9.94 -0.69
C PHE A 325 -13.87 8.85 -1.08
N MET A 326 -14.48 8.98 -2.25
CA MET A 326 -15.52 8.07 -2.72
C MET A 326 -15.22 7.65 -4.16
N HIS A 327 -14.87 6.39 -4.37
CA HIS A 327 -14.42 5.85 -5.65
C HIS A 327 -15.35 4.74 -6.15
N GLY A 328 -15.26 4.39 -7.43
CA GLY A 328 -16.00 3.26 -7.99
C GLY A 328 -17.53 3.45 -8.01
N ILE A 329 -18.06 4.68 -7.91
CA ILE A 329 -19.51 4.89 -7.95
C ILE A 329 -20.00 4.74 -9.40
N TYR A 330 -20.82 3.74 -9.70
CA TYR A 330 -21.46 3.60 -11.01
C TYR A 330 -22.55 4.65 -11.24
N VAL A 331 -22.65 5.15 -12.48
CA VAL A 331 -23.61 6.16 -12.94
C VAL A 331 -25.04 6.00 -12.41
N ARG A 332 -25.58 4.78 -12.38
CA ARG A 332 -27.01 4.56 -12.16
C ARG A 332 -27.47 4.81 -10.73
N PHE A 333 -26.58 4.91 -9.74
CA PHE A 333 -26.97 5.10 -8.34
C PHE A 333 -27.29 6.55 -7.96
N GLY A 334 -26.93 7.52 -8.83
CA GLY A 334 -27.01 8.94 -8.48
C GLY A 334 -26.08 9.31 -7.32
N LEU A 335 -26.07 10.60 -6.97
CA LEU A 335 -25.20 11.14 -5.92
C LEU A 335 -25.94 11.77 -4.74
N LEU A 336 -27.28 11.79 -4.75
CA LEU A 336 -28.06 12.53 -3.75
C LEU A 336 -27.83 12.04 -2.31
N TRP A 337 -27.52 10.75 -2.14
CA TRP A 337 -27.13 10.14 -0.87
C TRP A 337 -25.76 10.59 -0.34
N THR A 338 -24.85 11.07 -1.22
CA THR A 338 -23.58 11.67 -0.75
C THR A 338 -23.83 12.96 0.03
N LYS A 339 -24.96 13.64 -0.21
CA LYS A 339 -25.36 14.83 0.55
C LYS A 339 -25.54 14.53 2.04
N THR A 340 -26.19 13.42 2.40
CA THR A 340 -26.42 13.08 3.82
C THR A 340 -25.11 12.77 4.55
N LEU A 341 -24.11 12.24 3.84
CA LEU A 341 -22.75 12.06 4.37
C LEU A 341 -22.03 13.39 4.58
N LEU A 342 -22.15 14.34 3.64
CA LEU A 342 -21.59 15.68 3.78
C LEU A 342 -22.25 16.46 4.93
N GLU A 343 -23.58 16.40 5.05
CA GLU A 343 -24.36 16.99 6.16
C GLU A 343 -23.99 16.38 7.53
N ALA A 344 -23.54 15.12 7.54
CA ALA A 344 -23.05 14.44 8.73
C ALA A 344 -21.58 14.75 9.10
N ALA A 345 -20.81 15.37 8.20
CA ALA A 345 -19.38 15.63 8.36
C ALA A 345 -19.07 17.15 8.44
N PRO A 346 -19.40 17.84 9.54
CA PRO A 346 -19.25 19.30 9.65
C PRO A 346 -17.79 19.78 9.61
N SER A 347 -16.82 18.91 9.90
CA SER A 347 -15.38 19.22 9.94
C SER A 347 -14.66 18.96 8.61
N LEU A 348 -15.38 18.61 7.54
CA LEU A 348 -14.82 18.12 6.29
C LEU A 348 -14.09 19.22 5.50
N LYS A 349 -12.81 19.00 5.21
CA LYS A 349 -11.93 19.93 4.47
C LYS A 349 -11.66 19.47 3.03
N THR A 350 -11.55 18.15 2.83
CA THR A 350 -11.23 17.54 1.53
C THR A 350 -12.32 16.55 1.16
N PHE A 351 -12.89 16.73 -0.03
CA PHE A 351 -13.86 15.80 -0.61
C PHE A 351 -13.48 15.45 -2.05
N GLY A 352 -13.34 14.15 -2.32
CA GLY A 352 -13.05 13.63 -3.65
C GLY A 352 -14.07 12.57 -4.07
N ILE A 353 -14.60 12.68 -5.29
CA ILE A 353 -15.42 11.63 -5.89
C ILE A 353 -14.83 11.20 -7.24
N LYS A 354 -14.60 9.89 -7.41
CA LYS A 354 -14.28 9.25 -8.69
C LYS A 354 -15.48 8.43 -9.15
N ILE A 355 -16.23 8.95 -10.12
CA ILE A 355 -17.51 8.41 -10.58
C ILE A 355 -17.31 7.70 -11.93
N ASN A 356 -17.80 6.48 -12.06
CA ASN A 356 -18.09 5.83 -13.34
C ASN A 356 -19.40 6.39 -13.96
N ASN A 357 -19.39 7.72 -14.19
CA ASN A 357 -20.13 8.51 -15.19
C ASN A 357 -21.64 8.90 -15.05
N THR A 358 -22.06 9.59 -13.97
CA THR A 358 -22.90 10.84 -13.96
C THR A 358 -24.12 10.98 -12.99
N MET A 359 -24.24 12.16 -12.31
CA MET A 359 -25.44 13.03 -12.10
C MET A 359 -25.74 13.61 -10.68
N ASN A 360 -25.94 14.95 -10.65
CA ASN A 360 -26.90 15.80 -9.90
C ASN A 360 -26.89 16.06 -8.36
N SER A 361 -26.53 17.31 -8.02
CA SER A 361 -27.32 18.35 -7.28
C SER A 361 -27.40 18.49 -5.72
N SER A 362 -26.91 19.66 -5.23
CA SER A 362 -27.53 20.59 -4.22
C SER A 362 -26.94 20.75 -2.79
N ARG A 363 -26.38 21.97 -2.54
CA ARG A 363 -26.26 22.86 -1.33
C ARG A 363 -26.14 22.23 0.10
N HIS A 364 -25.25 22.62 1.03
CA HIS A 364 -24.24 23.70 1.22
C HIS A 364 -23.03 23.19 2.07
N LEU A 365 -21.80 23.74 1.99
CA LEU A 365 -20.70 23.61 3.01
C LEU A 365 -19.37 24.34 2.63
N HIS A 366 -18.46 24.49 3.60
CA HIS A 366 -17.16 25.22 3.51
C HIS A 366 -16.00 24.41 2.86
N LEU A 367 -16.18 23.91 1.64
CA LEU A 367 -15.14 23.13 0.94
C LEU A 367 -14.03 24.04 0.36
N THR A 368 -12.75 23.68 0.58
CA THR A 368 -11.60 24.44 0.03
C THR A 368 -10.91 23.77 -1.16
N ARG A 369 -11.00 22.44 -1.27
CA ARG A 369 -10.45 21.69 -2.41
C ARG A 369 -11.36 20.55 -2.87
N PHE A 370 -11.57 20.48 -4.19
CA PHE A 370 -12.38 19.46 -4.85
C PHE A 370 -11.55 18.70 -5.90
N GLN A 371 -11.68 17.37 -5.96
CA GLN A 371 -11.00 16.51 -6.93
C GLN A 371 -12.00 15.60 -7.64
N PHE A 372 -11.94 15.58 -8.98
CA PHE A 372 -12.82 14.80 -9.85
C PHE A 372 -11.98 14.04 -10.89
N GLY A 373 -11.71 12.77 -10.61
CA GLY A 373 -11.05 11.85 -11.54
C GLY A 373 -12.02 11.20 -12.52
N GLY A 374 -11.57 10.97 -13.75
CA GLY A 374 -12.42 10.51 -14.85
C GLY A 374 -13.32 11.62 -15.43
N PHE A 375 -12.87 12.87 -15.38
CA PHE A 375 -13.61 14.01 -15.91
C PHE A 375 -13.76 13.92 -17.44
N MET A 376 -14.90 14.41 -17.95
CA MET A 376 -15.15 14.57 -19.38
C MET A 376 -15.82 15.92 -19.63
N ALA A 377 -15.53 16.58 -20.75
CA ALA A 377 -16.09 17.87 -21.17
C ALA A 377 -17.57 17.79 -21.63
N VAL A 378 -18.37 16.92 -21.00
CA VAL A 378 -19.80 16.77 -21.24
C VAL A 378 -20.61 17.70 -20.35
N LYS A 379 -21.75 18.18 -20.86
CA LYS A 379 -22.68 19.08 -20.15
C LYS A 379 -22.97 18.64 -18.72
N LYS A 380 -23.13 17.33 -18.48
CA LYS A 380 -23.37 16.73 -17.16
C LYS A 380 -22.24 16.95 -16.14
N HIS A 381 -20.98 16.84 -16.56
CA HIS A 381 -19.81 17.03 -15.69
C HIS A 381 -19.55 18.53 -15.47
N LEU A 382 -19.68 19.34 -16.53
CA LEU A 382 -19.59 20.80 -16.43
C LEU A 382 -20.67 21.39 -15.49
N GLN A 383 -21.88 20.86 -15.52
CA GLN A 383 -22.95 21.21 -14.58
C GLN A 383 -22.63 20.78 -13.14
N PHE A 384 -21.98 19.62 -12.94
CA PHE A 384 -21.55 19.18 -11.61
C PHE A 384 -20.43 20.05 -11.05
N VAL A 385 -19.39 20.35 -11.83
CA VAL A 385 -18.29 21.24 -11.41
C VAL A 385 -18.81 22.65 -11.12
N ARG A 386 -19.70 23.21 -11.96
CA ARG A 386 -20.43 24.46 -11.64
C ARG A 386 -21.18 24.37 -10.32
N ALA A 387 -21.96 23.31 -10.14
CA ALA A 387 -22.74 23.12 -8.91
C ALA A 387 -21.86 22.95 -7.65
N ILE A 388 -20.58 22.59 -7.77
CA ILE A 388 -19.61 22.61 -6.66
C ILE A 388 -18.98 23.99 -6.48
N MET A 389 -18.65 24.70 -7.57
CA MET A 389 -18.16 26.10 -7.51
C MET A 389 -19.17 27.06 -6.89
N ASP A 390 -20.42 27.00 -7.35
CA ASP A 390 -21.54 27.82 -6.85
C ASP A 390 -21.95 27.43 -5.40
N TYR A 391 -21.47 26.29 -4.89
CA TYR A 391 -21.79 25.71 -3.58
C TYR A 391 -20.75 26.07 -2.52
N ALA A 392 -19.48 26.16 -2.90
CA ALA A 392 -18.35 26.34 -1.99
C ALA A 392 -17.66 27.68 -2.25
N SER A 393 -18.11 28.73 -1.56
CA SER A 393 -17.54 30.08 -1.68
C SER A 393 -16.10 30.22 -1.16
N SER A 394 -15.60 29.21 -0.44
CA SER A 394 -14.22 29.09 0.04
C SER A 394 -13.36 28.14 -0.81
N LEU A 395 -13.83 27.75 -2.01
CA LEU A 395 -13.15 26.78 -2.86
C LEU A 395 -11.95 27.43 -3.56
N ASP A 396 -10.74 27.07 -3.14
CA ASP A 396 -9.49 27.60 -3.67
C ASP A 396 -8.96 26.77 -4.85
N THR A 397 -9.25 25.45 -4.89
CA THR A 397 -8.68 24.55 -5.91
C THR A 397 -9.67 23.49 -6.39
N ILE A 398 -9.81 23.39 -7.72
CA ILE A 398 -10.47 22.29 -8.41
C ILE A 398 -9.43 21.52 -9.22
N LEU A 399 -9.38 20.22 -9.00
CA LEU A 399 -8.52 19.29 -9.72
C LEU A 399 -9.38 18.37 -10.60
N LEU A 400 -9.28 18.55 -11.92
CA LEU A 400 -9.94 17.70 -12.92
C LEU A 400 -8.88 16.78 -13.53
N GLU A 401 -9.05 15.48 -13.33
CA GLU A 401 -8.12 14.44 -13.78
C GLU A 401 -8.81 13.58 -14.87
N ASP A 402 -8.05 13.19 -15.90
CA ASP A 402 -8.49 12.18 -16.87
C ASP A 402 -8.69 10.82 -16.16
N LYS A 403 -9.00 9.77 -16.94
CA LYS A 403 -9.11 8.41 -16.42
C LYS A 403 -7.70 7.82 -16.21
N ASP A 404 -7.36 7.45 -14.97
CA ASP A 404 -6.16 6.64 -14.72
C ASP A 404 -6.22 5.30 -15.48
N PHE A 405 -5.06 4.86 -15.94
CA PHE A 405 -4.84 3.56 -16.55
C PHE A 405 -5.09 2.44 -15.53
N CYS A 406 -5.62 1.33 -16.01
CA CYS A 406 -5.89 0.13 -15.22
C CYS A 406 -4.84 -0.92 -15.60
N GLU A 407 -3.84 -1.14 -14.75
CA GLU A 407 -2.75 -2.10 -15.02
C GLU A 407 -3.30 -3.51 -15.34
N ASP A 408 -4.33 -3.96 -14.60
CA ASP A 408 -5.01 -5.24 -14.83
C ASP A 408 -5.73 -5.32 -16.19
N CYS A 409 -6.17 -4.18 -16.74
CA CYS A 409 -6.93 -4.11 -17.98
C CYS A 409 -6.03 -4.12 -19.22
N ASP A 410 -4.84 -3.54 -19.13
CA ASP A 410 -3.89 -3.44 -20.24
C ASP A 410 -3.09 -4.75 -20.42
N ALA A 411 -2.92 -5.55 -19.36
CA ALA A 411 -2.28 -6.87 -19.42
C ALA A 411 -3.03 -7.89 -20.30
N ILE A 412 -4.36 -7.79 -20.40
CA ILE A 412 -5.22 -8.79 -21.06
C ILE A 412 -5.46 -8.48 -22.55
N ASN A 413 -5.17 -7.27 -23.03
CA ASN A 413 -5.67 -6.78 -24.32
C ASN A 413 -4.59 -6.32 -25.32
N SER A 414 -3.42 -6.94 -25.27
CA SER A 414 -2.26 -6.68 -26.14
C SER A 414 -2.45 -7.03 -27.64
N ASN A 415 -3.69 -7.23 -28.11
CA ASN A 415 -4.00 -7.47 -29.53
C ASN A 415 -5.31 -6.85 -30.04
N ARG A 416 -5.77 -5.75 -29.41
CA ARG A 416 -6.65 -4.79 -30.08
C ARG A 416 -6.07 -3.40 -29.95
N ASN A 417 -5.95 -2.71 -31.08
CA ASN A 417 -5.83 -1.25 -31.08
C ASN A 417 -7.04 -0.67 -30.33
N CYS A 418 -6.85 -0.28 -29.08
CA CYS A 418 -7.74 0.64 -28.39
C CYS A 418 -7.60 2.02 -29.04
N SER A 419 -8.18 2.14 -30.24
CA SER A 419 -8.54 3.41 -30.84
C SER A 419 -9.16 4.30 -29.77
N SER A 420 -8.67 5.52 -29.63
CA SER A 420 -9.07 6.49 -28.60
C SER A 420 -10.49 7.03 -28.85
N ILE A 421 -11.49 6.14 -28.84
CA ILE A 421 -12.89 6.46 -29.03
C ILE A 421 -13.42 7.07 -27.73
N GLY A 422 -13.36 8.40 -27.64
CA GLY A 422 -14.18 9.17 -26.71
C GLY A 422 -13.56 9.61 -25.38
N SER A 423 -12.25 9.74 -25.26
CA SER A 423 -11.66 10.58 -24.19
C SER A 423 -12.05 12.04 -24.48
N MET A 424 -13.17 12.49 -23.91
CA MET A 424 -13.63 13.89 -23.96
C MET A 424 -12.93 14.76 -22.90
N PHE A 425 -11.76 14.37 -22.43
CA PHE A 425 -10.95 15.16 -21.50
C PHE A 425 -10.19 16.26 -22.27
N PRO A 426 -10.12 17.52 -21.78
CA PRO A 426 -9.49 18.61 -22.50
C PRO A 426 -7.95 18.51 -22.48
N ARG A 427 -7.39 18.16 -23.64
CA ARG A 427 -5.95 17.96 -23.82
C ARG A 427 -5.24 19.27 -24.14
N ASN A 428 -5.87 20.14 -24.91
CA ASN A 428 -5.24 21.36 -25.43
C ASN A 428 -5.66 22.61 -24.65
N LYS A 429 -4.79 23.64 -24.65
CA LYS A 429 -5.04 24.90 -23.92
C LYS A 429 -6.38 25.56 -24.30
N CYS A 430 -6.72 25.61 -25.59
CA CYS A 430 -7.99 26.17 -26.07
C CYS A 430 -9.23 25.44 -25.49
N GLU A 431 -9.17 24.11 -25.36
CA GLU A 431 -10.26 23.30 -24.79
C GLU A 431 -10.39 23.54 -23.28
N ARG A 432 -9.25 23.60 -22.57
CA ARG A 432 -9.18 23.93 -21.14
C ARG A 432 -9.71 25.33 -20.86
N ASP A 433 -9.36 26.30 -21.69
CA ASP A 433 -9.81 27.69 -21.56
C ASP A 433 -11.30 27.85 -21.97
N THR A 434 -11.77 27.08 -22.95
CA THR A 434 -13.21 26.96 -23.26
C THR A 434 -13.99 26.38 -22.08
N ILE A 435 -13.42 25.42 -21.36
CA ILE A 435 -14.03 24.84 -20.15
C ILE A 435 -13.96 25.80 -18.96
N ARG A 436 -12.94 26.67 -18.86
CA ARG A 436 -12.87 27.75 -17.85
C ARG A 436 -13.81 28.93 -18.13
N SER A 437 -14.16 29.17 -19.40
CA SER A 437 -15.16 30.16 -19.82
C SER A 437 -16.60 29.64 -19.77
N GLN A 438 -16.81 28.36 -20.10
CA GLN A 438 -17.82 27.55 -19.40
C GLN A 438 -17.38 27.39 -17.93
N LEU A 439 -18.10 26.71 -17.05
CA LEU A 439 -17.90 26.85 -15.60
C LEU A 439 -18.15 28.30 -15.10
N GLY A 440 -17.30 29.29 -15.38
CA GLY A 440 -17.51 30.70 -15.01
C GLY A 440 -16.27 31.41 -14.49
N VAL A 441 -15.07 30.85 -14.73
CA VAL A 441 -13.79 31.39 -14.24
C VAL A 441 -13.35 32.54 -15.13
N GLY A 442 -13.92 33.72 -14.86
CA GLY A 442 -13.41 35.00 -15.34
C GLY A 442 -12.31 35.58 -14.43
N VAL A 443 -11.86 36.80 -14.75
CA VAL A 443 -10.75 37.50 -14.10
C VAL A 443 -10.96 37.77 -12.59
N SER A 444 -12.18 37.61 -12.07
CA SER A 444 -12.52 37.83 -10.64
C SER A 444 -12.83 36.55 -9.84
N CYS A 445 -12.56 35.36 -10.37
CA CYS A 445 -12.78 34.10 -9.65
C CYS A 445 -11.48 33.66 -8.94
N THR A 446 -11.52 33.45 -7.62
CA THR A 446 -10.36 33.04 -6.81
C THR A 446 -10.04 31.54 -6.93
N THR A 447 -10.98 30.72 -7.43
CA THR A 447 -10.83 29.26 -7.54
C THR A 447 -9.91 28.85 -8.69
N GLN A 448 -8.79 28.20 -8.38
CA GLN A 448 -7.86 27.69 -9.38
C GLN A 448 -8.34 26.36 -9.98
N ILE A 449 -8.58 26.31 -11.31
CA ILE A 449 -8.87 25.06 -12.03
C ILE A 449 -7.61 24.49 -12.68
N ILE A 450 -7.18 23.33 -12.15
CA ILE A 450 -6.05 22.54 -12.61
C ILE A 450 -6.60 21.32 -13.37
N PHE A 451 -6.09 21.13 -14.59
CA PHE A 451 -6.30 19.91 -15.38
C PHE A 451 -5.03 19.06 -15.29
N LYS A 452 -5.15 17.80 -14.90
CA LYS A 452 -4.07 16.82 -14.88
C LYS A 452 -4.33 15.70 -15.88
#